data_AF-A0A3E0W2C3-F1
#
_entry.id   AF-A0A3E0W2C3-F1
#
_cell.length_a   1.000
_cell.length_b   1.000
_cell.length_c   1.000
_cell.angle_alpha   90.00
_cell.angle_beta   90.00
_cell.angle_gamma   90.00
#
_symmetry.space_group_name_H-M   'P 1'
#
loop_
_entity.id
_entity.type
_entity.pdbx_description
1 polymer ?
#
loop_
_entity_poly.entity_id
_entity_poly.type
_entity_poly.pdbx_seq_one_letter_code
_entity_poly.pdbx_strand_id
1 'polypeptide(L)' 'MLIPSLALVVRRLHDTDKAGWFILLGLIPLVGGIILLVFVLLPGVPQGARFDRPTA' A
#
# COMPACT_ATOMS: atom_id res chain seq x y z
N MET A 1 -18.05 0.03 10.43
CA MET A 1 -17.45 1.30 9.95
C MET A 1 -15.94 1.43 10.19
N LEU A 2 -15.30 0.62 11.04
CA LEU A 2 -13.82 0.55 11.16
C LEU A 2 -13.16 -0.53 10.29
N ILE A 3 -13.81 -1.69 10.20
CA ILE A 3 -13.34 -2.85 9.44
C ILE A 3 -13.09 -2.54 7.95
N PRO A 4 -14.01 -1.89 7.20
CA PRO A 4 -13.78 -1.63 5.77
C PRO A 4 -12.63 -0.65 5.52
N SER A 5 -12.47 0.38 6.37
CA SER A 5 -11.38 1.35 6.25
C SER A 5 -10.02 0.71 6.52
N LEU A 6 -9.92 -0.13 7.56
CA LEU A 6 -8.69 -0.87 7.87
C LEU A 6 -8.34 -1.86 6.75
N ALA A 7 -9.33 -2.59 6.26
CA ALA A 7 -9.16 -3.55 5.16
C ALA A 7 -8.67 -2.88 3.87
N LEU A 8 -9.19 -1.69 3.55
CA LEU A 8 -8.76 -0.92 2.37
C LEU A 8 -7.28 -0.51 2.46
N VAL A 9 -6.84 -0.03 3.63
CA VAL A 9 -5.44 0.37 3.84
C VAL A 9 -4.51 -0.84 3.71
N VAL A 10 -4.84 -1.96 4.36
CA VAL A 10 -4.06 -3.21 4.24
C VAL A 10 -3.99 -3.69 2.79
N ARG A 11 -5.09 -3.61 2.03
CA ARG A 11 -5.13 -3.97 0.60
C ARG A 11 -4.20 -3.08 -0.22
N ARG A 12 -4.25 -1.75 -0.02
CA ARG A 12 -3.37 -0.79 -0.74
C ARG A 12 -1.90 -1.04 -0.47
N LEU A 13 -1.55 -1.39 0.77
CA LEU A 13 -0.19 -1.77 1.11
C LEU A 13 0.25 -3.03 0.36
N HIS A 14 -0.61 -4.06 0.31
CA HIS A 14 -0.34 -5.27 -0.47
C HIS A 14 -0.25 -5.00 -1.98
N ASP A 15 -1.10 -4.13 -2.53
CA ASP A 15 -1.06 -3.74 -3.95
C ASP A 15 0.27 -3.02 -4.32
N THR A 16 1.01 -2.53 -3.32
CA THR A 16 2.32 -1.87 -3.48
C THR A 16 3.49 -2.78 -3.07
N ASP A 17 3.26 -4.09 -3.02
CA ASP A 17 4.23 -5.13 -2.62
C ASP A 17 4.78 -4.92 -1.19
N LYS A 18 3.96 -4.35 -0.28
CA LYS A 18 4.33 -4.12 1.13
C LYS A 18 3.49 -5.00 2.04
N ALA A 19 4.08 -5.47 3.14
CA ALA A 19 3.36 -6.24 4.14
C ALA A 19 2.25 -5.42 4.80
N GLY A 20 1.05 -6.00 4.99
CA GLY A 20 -0.05 -5.35 5.69
C GLY A 20 0.30 -4.85 7.10
N TRP A 21 1.33 -5.44 7.72
CA TRP A 21 1.86 -5.07 9.03
C TRP A 21 2.38 -3.64 9.15
N PHE A 22 2.75 -3.00 8.04
CA PHE A 22 3.16 -1.59 8.05
C PHE A 22 2.04 -0.65 8.54
N ILE A 23 0.78 -1.09 8.58
CA ILE A 23 -0.32 -0.33 9.20
C ILE A 23 -0.06 -0.03 10.69
N LEU A 24 0.69 -0.89 11.37
CA LEU A 24 1.08 -0.68 12.77
C LEU A 24 2.01 0.52 12.95
N LEU A 25 2.69 0.98 11.88
CA LEU A 25 3.48 2.21 11.96
C LEU A 25 2.61 3.41 12.29
N GLY A 26 1.32 3.40 11.95
CA GLY A 26 0.37 4.45 12.34
C GLY A 26 0.18 4.60 13.85
N LEU A 27 0.62 3.62 14.66
CA LEU A 27 0.65 3.71 16.12
C LEU A 27 1.81 4.58 16.62
N ILE A 28 2.80 4.87 15.78
CA ILE A 28 3.90 5.79 16.07
C ILE A 28 3.42 7.23 15.82
N PRO A 29 3.35 8.08 16.85
CA PRO A 29 2.92 9.46 16.68
C PRO A 29 3.89 10.23 15.78
N LEU A 30 3.35 11.17 14.99
CA LEU A 30 4.07 12.04 14.06
C LEU A 30 4.61 11.31 12.81
N VAL A 31 5.49 10.32 12.97
CA VAL A 31 6.21 9.67 11.86
C VAL A 31 5.36 8.59 11.18
N GLY A 32 4.56 7.86 11.96
CA GLY A 32 3.72 6.77 11.48
C GLY A 32 2.71 7.16 10.42
N GLY A 33 2.01 8.28 10.67
CA GLY A 33 1.04 8.83 9.73
C GLY A 33 1.68 9.29 8.42
N ILE A 34 2.88 9.89 8.49
CA ILE A 34 3.61 10.33 7.29
C ILE A 34 4.00 9.14 6.43
N ILE A 35 4.54 8.07 7.05
CA ILE A 35 4.94 6.87 6.31
C ILE A 35 3.73 6.21 5.63
N LEU A 36 2.60 6.09 6.34
CA LEU A 36 1.38 5.53 5.77
C LEU A 36 0.79 6.41 4.67
N LEU A 37 0.85 7.73 4.81
CA LEU A 37 0.43 8.65 3.76
C LEU A 37 1.28 8.44 2.50
N VAL A 38 2.60 8.37 2.63
CA VAL A 38 3.51 8.08 1.52
C VAL A 38 3.16 6.74 0.85
N PHE A 39 2.90 5.68 1.63
CA PHE A 39 2.52 4.37 1.08
C PHE A 39 1.18 4.39 0.34
N VAL A 40 0.21 5.16 0.82
CA VAL A 40 -1.09 5.28 0.14
C VAL A 40 -0.99 6.07 -1.16
N LEU A 41 -0.10 7.08 -1.21
CA LEU A 41 0.14 7.89 -2.41
C LEU A 41 1.06 7.23 -3.44
N LEU A 42 1.84 6.22 -3.02
CA LEU A 42 2.75 5.53 -3.93
C LEU A 42 1.94 4.82 -5.03
N PRO A 43 2.38 4.86 -6.29
CA PRO A 43 1.78 4.02 -7.32
C PRO A 43 1.91 2.55 -6.92
N GLY A 44 0.83 1.79 -7.10
CA GLY A 44 0.88 0.34 -6.94
C GLY A 44 1.90 -0.26 -7.90
N VAL A 45 2.51 -1.38 -7.52
CA VAL A 45 3.44 -2.07 -8.43
C VAL A 45 2.61 -2.60 -9.59
N PRO A 46 2.93 -2.28 -10.86
CA PRO A 46 2.20 -2.81 -12.00
C PRO A 46 2.48 -4.31 -12.12
N GLN A 47 1.63 -5.09 -11.46
CA GLN A 47 1.65 -6.54 -11.49
C GLN A 47 1.17 -6.98 -12.87
N GLY A 48 2.11 -7.16 -13.80
CA GLY A 48 1.78 -7.47 -15.20
C GLY A 48 2.73 -6.86 -16.22
N ALA A 49 3.30 -5.67 -15.96
CA ALA A 49 4.22 -5.01 -16.88
C ALA A 49 5.49 -5.83 -17.18
N ARG A 50 5.89 -6.71 -16.24
CA ARG A 50 6.98 -7.67 -16.44
C ARG A 50 6.66 -8.79 -17.43
N PHE A 51 5.38 -9.11 -17.60
CA PHE A 51 4.88 -10.19 -18.47
C PHE A 51 4.13 -9.68 -19.70
N ASP A 52 3.89 -8.36 -19.80
CA ASP A 52 3.36 -7.74 -21.00
C ASP A 52 4.32 -7.98 -22.18
N ARG A 53 3.79 -8.59 -23.24
CA ARG A 53 4.56 -8.83 -24.47
C ARG A 53 4.83 -7.49 -25.14
N PRO A 54 6.05 -7.23 -25.65
CA PRO A 54 6.28 -6.06 -26.48
C PRO A 54 5.38 -6.18 -27.71
N THR A 55 4.36 -5.35 -27.82
CA THR A 55 3.61 -5.20 -29.06
C THR A 55 4.53 -4.52 -30.06
N ALA A 56 5.09 -5.30 -30.98
CA ALA A 56 5.80 -4.85 -32.17
C ALA A 56 4.81 -4.27 -33.20
#